data_AF-A0A7C7QHY4-F1
#
_entry.id   AF-A0A7C7QHY4-F1
#
_cell.length_a   1.000
_cell.length_b   1.000
_cell.length_c   1.000
_cell.angle_alpha   90.00
_cell.angle_beta   90.00
_cell.angle_gamma   90.00
#
_symmetry.space_group_name_H-M   'P 1'
#
loop_
_entity.id
_entity.type
_entity.pdbx_description
1 polymer ?
#
loop_
_entity_poly.entity_id
_entity_poly.type
_entity_poly.pdbx_seq_one_letter_code
_entity_poly.pdbx_strand_id
1 'polypeptide(L)'
;ARQARLAVQQLRAAVTELLAHKLPADKAAELADQLSRGQWTHDYPLTPQQAQAMGLPVSTDMPDAFLQLMALYPQPVQRIPSVEYLPGRRTADHRHRD
;
A
#
# COMPACT_ATOMS: atom_id res chain seq x y z
N ALA A 1 8.63 9.99 -20.05
CA ALA A 1 7.24 10.48 -20.27
C ALA A 1 6.91 11.57 -19.24
N ARG A 2 6.25 12.67 -19.64
CA ARG A 2 5.77 13.74 -18.72
C ARG A 2 4.85 13.19 -17.62
N GLN A 3 4.01 12.22 -17.96
CA GLN A 3 3.06 11.58 -17.04
C GLN A 3 3.74 10.92 -15.84
N ALA A 4 4.83 10.19 -16.06
CA ALA A 4 5.57 9.56 -14.97
C ALA A 4 6.14 10.58 -13.96
N ARG A 5 6.64 11.73 -14.45
CA ARG A 5 7.14 12.79 -13.57
C ARG A 5 6.02 13.44 -12.76
N LEU A 6 4.87 13.69 -13.39
CA LEU A 6 3.70 14.25 -12.71
C LEU A 6 3.17 13.31 -11.63
N ALA A 7 3.10 12.00 -11.92
CA ALA A 7 2.66 11.00 -10.95
C ALA A 7 3.57 10.98 -9.70
N VAL A 8 4.89 11.01 -9.87
CA VAL A 8 5.84 11.05 -8.75
C VAL A 8 5.68 12.35 -7.93
N GLN A 9 5.48 13.49 -8.59
CA GLN A 9 5.24 14.76 -7.88
C GLN A 9 3.94 14.75 -7.09
N GLN A 10 2.86 14.23 -7.68
CA GLN A 10 1.56 14.10 -7.01
C GLN A 10 1.64 13.15 -5.81
N LEU A 11 2.31 12.01 -5.98
CA LEU A 11 2.52 11.05 -4.89
C LEU A 11 3.31 11.68 -3.74
N ARG A 12 4.41 12.38 -4.05
CA ARG A 12 5.21 13.07 -3.04
C ARG A 12 4.40 14.13 -2.28
N ALA A 13 3.57 14.90 -2.98
CA ALA A 13 2.69 15.89 -2.35
C ALA A 13 1.70 15.22 -1.39
N ALA A 14 1.02 14.16 -1.83
CA ALA A 14 0.06 13.42 -1.01
C ALA A 14 0.72 12.82 0.24
N VAL A 15 1.89 12.21 0.12
CA VAL A 15 2.61 11.65 1.28
C VAL A 15 3.06 12.75 2.24
N THR A 16 3.50 13.91 1.72
CA THR A 16 3.90 15.04 2.57
C THR A 16 2.73 15.56 3.40
N GLU A 17 1.55 15.70 2.79
CA GLU A 17 0.32 16.13 3.47
C GLU A 17 -0.07 15.17 4.60
N LEU A 18 -0.06 13.86 4.33
CA LEU A 18 -0.38 12.84 5.34
C LEU A 18 0.60 12.87 6.53
N LEU A 19 1.89 13.07 6.27
CA LEU A 19 2.93 13.07 7.29
C LEU A 19 3.01 14.39 8.07
N ALA A 20 2.61 15.52 7.49
CA ALA A 20 2.68 16.84 8.13
C ALA A 20 1.85 16.93 9.42
N HIS A 21 0.79 16.12 9.56
CA HIS A 21 -0.01 16.05 10.79
C HIS A 21 0.70 15.36 11.96
N LYS A 22 1.77 14.61 11.69
CA LYS A 22 2.41 13.72 12.67
C LYS A 22 3.91 13.98 12.84
N LEU A 23 4.56 14.62 11.87
CA LEU A 23 5.99 14.85 11.83
C LEU A 23 6.33 16.31 11.51
N PRO A 24 7.51 16.81 11.96
CA PRO A 24 8.03 18.10 11.52
C PRO A 24 8.15 18.18 10.00
N ALA A 25 8.00 19.38 9.43
CA ALA A 25 7.99 19.61 7.98
C ALA A 25 9.22 19.03 7.27
N ASP A 26 10.42 19.19 7.83
CA ASP A 26 11.67 18.69 7.24
C ASP A 26 11.68 17.16 7.14
N LYS A 27 11.28 16.49 8.22
CA LYS A 27 11.16 15.02 8.29
C LYS A 27 10.07 14.49 7.35
N ALA A 28 8.93 15.18 7.29
CA ALA A 28 7.84 14.82 6.38
C ALA A 28 8.27 14.93 4.91
N ALA A 29 8.99 16.00 4.55
CA ALA A 29 9.48 16.22 3.21
C ALA A 29 10.56 15.19 2.79
N GLU A 30 11.44 14.80 3.71
CA GLU A 30 12.45 13.75 3.50
C GLU A 30 11.79 12.37 3.29
N LEU A 31 10.83 12.01 4.12
CA LEU A 31 10.15 10.70 4.02
C LEU A 31 9.26 10.60 2.79
N ALA A 32 8.50 11.66 2.48
CA ALA A 32 7.67 11.69 1.27
C ALA A 32 8.50 11.49 0.01
N ASP A 33 9.72 12.00 0.04
CA ASP A 33 10.67 11.88 -1.03
C ASP A 33 11.24 10.46 -1.14
N GLN A 34 11.63 9.82 -0.04
CA GLN A 34 12.06 8.41 -0.01
C GLN A 34 10.94 7.47 -0.50
N LEU A 35 9.72 7.64 0.00
CA LEU A 35 8.56 6.80 -0.33
C LEU A 35 8.09 6.96 -1.80
N SER A 36 8.46 8.04 -2.48
CA SER A 36 8.01 8.31 -3.86
C SER A 36 9.04 7.97 -4.94
N ARG A 37 10.30 7.73 -4.58
CA ARG A 37 11.41 7.51 -5.54
C ARG A 37 11.50 6.09 -6.11
N GLY A 38 10.61 5.19 -5.71
CA GLY A 38 10.61 3.80 -6.17
C GLY A 38 11.69 2.94 -5.50
N GLN A 39 12.05 3.24 -4.26
CA GLN A 39 12.97 2.43 -3.47
C GLN A 39 12.37 1.05 -3.10
N TRP A 40 11.05 0.95 -3.10
CA TRP A 40 10.29 -0.26 -2.84
C TRP A 40 9.33 -0.58 -3.99
N THR A 41 9.12 -1.86 -4.24
CA THR A 41 8.03 -2.33 -5.11
C THR A 41 6.70 -2.20 -4.37
N HIS A 42 5.59 -2.13 -5.11
CA HIS A 42 4.26 -1.97 -4.50
C HIS A 42 3.88 -3.07 -3.50
N ASP A 43 4.44 -4.28 -3.66
CA ASP A 43 4.19 -5.42 -2.80
C ASP A 43 5.25 -5.61 -1.70
N TYR A 44 6.25 -4.73 -1.61
CA TYR A 44 7.26 -4.86 -0.57
C TYR A 44 6.66 -4.48 0.79
N PRO A 45 6.58 -5.41 1.76
CA PRO A 45 6.04 -5.10 3.06
C PRO A 45 7.06 -4.31 3.88
N LEU A 46 6.69 -3.09 4.28
CA LEU A 46 7.46 -2.31 5.26
C LEU A 46 7.19 -2.86 6.66
N THR A 47 8.20 -3.46 7.29
CA THR A 47 8.05 -4.01 8.64
C THR A 47 7.94 -2.90 9.68
N PRO A 48 7.34 -3.16 10.87
CA PRO A 48 7.28 -2.16 11.93
C PRO A 48 8.66 -1.60 12.31
N GLN A 49 9.68 -2.45 12.33
CA GLN A 49 11.06 -2.07 12.64
C GLN A 49 11.63 -1.10 11.58
N GLN A 50 11.39 -1.38 10.30
CA GLN A 50 11.80 -0.48 9.21
C GLN A 50 11.09 0.86 9.30
N ALA A 51 9.77 0.83 9.54
CA ALA A 51 8.97 2.05 9.68
C ALA A 51 9.43 2.92 10.85
N GLN A 52 9.72 2.31 12.00
CA GLN A 52 10.28 3.00 13.16
C GLN A 52 11.68 3.58 12.88
N ALA A 53 12.54 2.82 12.18
CA ALA A 53 13.87 3.30 11.78
C ALA A 53 13.79 4.50 10.82
N MET A 54 12.76 4.57 9.99
CA MET A 54 12.45 5.73 9.14
C MET A 54 11.91 6.93 9.96
N GLY A 55 11.56 6.74 11.23
CA GLY A 55 11.01 7.78 12.10
C GLY A 55 9.49 7.94 11.98
N LEU A 56 8.79 6.95 11.42
CA LEU A 56 7.33 6.93 11.42
C LEU A 56 6.81 6.58 12.83
N PRO A 57 5.71 7.21 13.27
CA PRO A 57 5.10 6.93 14.57
C PRO A 57 4.30 5.63 14.51
N VAL A 58 4.99 4.48 14.54
CA VAL A 58 4.38 3.15 14.47
C VAL A 58 4.32 2.50 15.86
N SER A 59 3.12 2.09 16.25
CA SER A 59 2.88 1.24 17.43
C SER A 59 2.48 -0.16 16.98
N THR A 60 3.03 -1.17 17.65
CA THR A 60 2.60 -2.58 17.54
C THR A 60 1.85 -3.03 18.79
N ASP A 61 1.51 -2.10 19.67
CA ASP A 61 0.72 -2.42 20.86
C ASP A 61 -0.69 -2.88 20.44
N MET A 62 -1.16 -3.95 21.08
CA MET A 62 -2.48 -4.53 20.82
C MET A 62 -3.27 -4.62 22.12
N PRO A 63 -3.82 -3.50 22.61
CA PRO A 63 -4.60 -3.50 23.84
C PRO A 63 -5.82 -4.41 23.77
N ASP A 64 -6.23 -4.96 24.91
CA ASP A 64 -7.37 -5.88 25.02
C ASP A 64 -8.67 -5.33 24.41
N ALA A 65 -8.89 -4.01 24.49
CA ALA A 65 -10.06 -3.37 23.89
C ALA A 65 -10.13 -3.57 22.36
N PHE A 66 -8.98 -3.58 21.66
CA PHE A 66 -8.94 -3.87 20.23
C PHE A 66 -9.25 -5.34 19.94
N LEU A 67 -8.72 -6.26 20.74
CA LEU A 67 -9.01 -7.70 20.60
C LEU A 67 -10.50 -8.00 20.85
N GLN A 68 -11.09 -7.35 21.86
CA GLN A 68 -12.52 -7.44 22.15
C GLN A 68 -13.36 -6.90 20.99
N LEU A 69 -12.96 -5.78 20.38
CA LEU A 69 -13.63 -5.24 19.20
C LEU A 69 -13.55 -6.21 18.02
N MET A 70 -12.38 -6.81 17.75
CA MET A 70 -12.21 -7.79 16.68
C MET A 70 -13.09 -9.03 16.89
N ALA A 71 -13.28 -9.48 18.13
CA ALA A 71 -14.12 -10.62 18.46
C ALA A 71 -15.60 -10.41 18.08
N LEU A 72 -16.06 -9.16 17.97
CA LEU A 72 -17.43 -8.84 17.52
C LEU A 72 -17.64 -9.03 16.01
N TYR A 73 -16.55 -9.05 15.22
CA TYR A 73 -16.58 -9.16 13.77
C TYR A 73 -15.77 -10.36 13.30
N PRO A 74 -16.22 -11.61 13.61
CA PRO A 74 -15.53 -12.80 13.15
C PRO A 74 -15.49 -12.81 11.63
N GLN A 75 -14.29 -12.96 11.07
CA GLN A 75 -14.12 -13.01 9.62
C GLN A 75 -14.84 -14.26 9.09
N PRO A 76 -15.76 -14.14 8.10
CA PRO A 76 -16.48 -15.29 7.59
C PRO A 76 -15.51 -16.32 7.01
N VAL A 77 -15.59 -17.55 7.52
CA VAL A 77 -14.69 -18.66 7.17
C VAL A 77 -14.94 -19.17 5.74
N GLN A 78 -15.98 -18.68 5.07
CA GLN A 78 -16.31 -19.10 3.72
C GLN A 78 -15.28 -18.57 2.71
N ARG A 79 -14.38 -19.46 2.32
CA ARG A 79 -13.51 -19.34 1.14
C ARG A 79 -14.36 -19.47 -0.13
N ILE A 80 -15.26 -18.53 -0.37
CA ILE A 80 -15.73 -18.34 -1.74
C ILE A 80 -14.51 -17.78 -2.49
N PRO A 81 -13.97 -18.46 -3.50
CA PRO A 81 -12.90 -17.88 -4.31
C PRO A 81 -13.43 -16.55 -4.86
N SER A 82 -12.84 -15.43 -4.46
CA SER A 82 -13.21 -14.11 -5.01
C SER A 82 -12.88 -14.01 -6.51
N VAL A 83 -12.06 -14.94 -6.99
CA VAL A 83 -11.63 -15.08 -8.38
C VAL A 83 -11.93 -16.51 -8.81
N GLU A 84 -12.87 -16.68 -9.75
CA GLU A 84 -13.05 -17.92 -10.48
C GLU A 84 -11.92 -18.06 -11.50
N TYR A 85 -10.99 -18.98 -11.26
CA TYR A 85 -9.98 -19.34 -12.25
C TYR A 85 -10.60 -20.29 -13.27
N LEU A 86 -10.91 -19.78 -14.46
CA LEU A 86 -11.25 -20.61 -15.61
C LEU A 86 -10.02 -21.47 -15.99
N PRO A 87 -10.14 -22.81 -16.01
CA PRO A 87 -9.06 -23.68 -16.45
C PRO A 87 -8.92 -23.56 -17.98
N GLY A 88 -8.09 -22.64 -18.44
CA GLY A 88 -7.79 -22.49 -19.86
C GLY A 88 -7.03 -21.22 -20.17
N ARG A 89 -5.99 -21.33 -21.02
CA ARG A 89 -5.32 -20.17 -21.59
C ARG A 89 -6.32 -19.47 -22.52
N ARG A 90 -6.63 -18.19 -22.27
CA ARG A 90 -7.36 -17.36 -23.24
C ARG A 90 -6.51 -17.24 -24.50
N THR A 91 -6.71 -18.13 -25.47
CA THR A 91 -6.19 -17.95 -26.83
C THR A 91 -7.03 -16.86 -27.46
N ALA A 92 -6.43 -15.71 -27.73
CA ALA A 92 -7.05 -14.71 -28.58
C ALA A 92 -7.33 -15.39 -29.93
N ASP A 93 -8.60 -15.63 -30.22
CA ASP A 93 -9.04 -16.13 -31.53
C ASP A 93 -8.72 -15.06 -32.57
N HIS A 94 -7.53 -15.15 -33.16
CA HIS A 94 -7.13 -14.35 -34.32
C HIS A 94 -7.81 -14.97 -35.54
N ARG A 95 -9.14 -14.81 -35.64
CA ARG A 95 -9.83 -14.99 -36.92
C ARG A 95 -9.47 -13.84 -37.83
N HIS A 96 -8.37 -14.06 -38.54
CA HIS A 96 -8.11 -13.52 -39.86
C HIS A 96 -9.42 -13.60 -40.67
N ARG A 97 -9.91 -12.44 -41.12
CA ARG A 97 -10.88 -12.39 -42.21
C ARG A 97 -10.26 -11.54 -43.29
N ASP A 98 -9.95 -12.24 -44.37
CA ASP A 98 -9.67 -11.71 -45.69
C ASP A 98 -10.84 -10.83 -46.19
#